data_AF-A0A5C7QXK5-F1
#
_entry.id   AF-A0A5C7QXK5-F1
#
_cell.length_a   1.000
_cell.length_b   1.000
_cell.length_c   1.000
_cell.angle_alpha   90.00
_cell.angle_beta   90.00
_cell.angle_gamma   90.00
#
_symmetry.space_group_name_H-M   'P 1'
#
loop_
_entity.id
_entity.type
_entity.pdbx_description
1 polymer ?
#
loop_
_entity_poly.entity_id
_entity_poly.type
_entity_poly.pdbx_seq_one_letter_code
_entity_poly.pdbx_strand_id
1 'polypeptide(L)'
;MLKEAKNVVIVPGYGMAVAQAQHVVCEITKILRAKGVNVRFGIHMVMAIGGADMPVVVSMLNSYSGWAAAATGFMLSNDLLIVTGALVGSSGAILSYIMCRAMNRNFISVIAGGFGGGAPAPAGGGGAVQPAGEVQPITAAETAELLKEAKNVVIVPGYGMAVAQAQHVVCEITKILRAKGVNVRFGIHPVAGRMPGHMNVLLAEAKVPYDIVLEMDEINADFPDTDVSMVIGANDIVNPAAQEDPGSPIAGMPVLEVWKAKTSIVMKRSMASGYAGVDNPLFYKENNRMLFGDAKKMLDEVQAALNG
;
A
#
# COMPACT_ATOMS: atom_id res chain seq x y z
N MET A 1 -85.84 -33.38 -12.35
CA MET A 1 -85.14 -32.08 -12.37
C MET A 1 -84.21 -32.01 -11.17
N LEU A 2 -82.92 -32.24 -11.45
CA LEU A 2 -81.69 -31.94 -10.71
C LEU A 2 -81.78 -31.63 -9.20
N LYS A 3 -81.39 -32.62 -8.40
CA LYS A 3 -80.78 -32.48 -7.07
C LYS A 3 -79.55 -33.38 -7.06
N GLU A 4 -78.34 -32.85 -7.25
CA GLU A 4 -77.05 -33.44 -6.83
C GLU A 4 -76.04 -32.28 -6.79
N ALA A 5 -75.58 -31.85 -5.61
CA ALA A 5 -74.54 -32.44 -4.78
C ALA A 5 -73.21 -31.70 -4.98
N LYS A 6 -72.79 -31.05 -3.88
CA LYS A 6 -71.44 -30.55 -3.62
C LYS A 6 -70.40 -31.56 -4.10
N ASN A 7 -69.39 -31.12 -4.85
CA ASN A 7 -68.07 -31.74 -4.88
C ASN A 7 -67.03 -30.72 -5.36
N VAL A 8 -66.77 -29.73 -4.50
CA VAL A 8 -65.48 -29.04 -4.49
C VAL A 8 -64.51 -30.00 -3.81
N VAL A 9 -63.98 -30.94 -4.59
CA VAL A 9 -62.81 -31.72 -4.19
C VAL A 9 -61.61 -30.81 -4.39
N ILE A 10 -61.27 -30.02 -3.38
CA ILE A 10 -59.95 -29.42 -3.27
C ILE A 10 -58.99 -30.60 -3.16
N VAL A 11 -58.30 -30.91 -4.25
CA VAL A 11 -57.24 -31.93 -4.30
C VAL A 11 -56.23 -31.54 -3.20
N PRO A 12 -56.07 -32.33 -2.13
CA PRO A 12 -55.19 -31.98 -1.01
C PRO A 12 -53.74 -31.73 -1.46
N GLY A 13 -53.32 -32.38 -2.55
CA GLY A 13 -52.00 -32.19 -3.15
C GLY A 13 -51.81 -30.86 -3.90
N TYR A 14 -52.86 -30.24 -4.45
CA TYR A 14 -52.74 -28.98 -5.19
C TYR A 14 -52.61 -27.79 -4.22
N GLY A 15 -53.32 -27.82 -3.09
CA GLY A 15 -53.16 -26.85 -2.01
C GLY A 15 -51.79 -26.91 -1.35
N MET A 16 -51.24 -28.11 -1.13
CA MET A 16 -49.86 -28.26 -0.64
C MET A 16 -48.81 -27.82 -1.66
N ALA A 17 -48.99 -28.12 -2.95
CA ALA A 17 -48.07 -27.67 -4.00
C ALA A 17 -48.04 -26.14 -4.15
N VAL A 18 -49.20 -25.47 -4.05
CA VAL A 18 -49.29 -24.00 -4.09
C VAL A 18 -48.73 -23.36 -2.81
N ALA A 19 -48.99 -23.93 -1.63
CA ALA A 19 -48.39 -23.47 -0.37
C ALA A 19 -46.86 -23.64 -0.36
N GLN A 20 -46.35 -24.74 -0.91
CA GLN A 20 -44.93 -25.01 -1.04
C GLN A 20 -44.27 -24.11 -2.10
N ALA A 21 -44.97 -23.79 -3.20
CA ALA A 21 -44.53 -22.79 -4.17
C ALA A 21 -44.50 -21.37 -3.56
N GLN A 22 -45.52 -20.96 -2.79
CA GLN A 22 -45.51 -19.68 -2.06
C GLN A 22 -44.39 -19.62 -1.02
N HIS A 23 -44.10 -20.73 -0.34
CA HIS A 23 -42.98 -20.82 0.60
C HIS A 23 -41.63 -20.65 -0.11
N VAL A 24 -41.43 -21.30 -1.26
CA VAL A 24 -40.22 -21.16 -2.07
C VAL A 24 -40.04 -19.74 -2.60
N VAL A 25 -41.10 -19.10 -3.11
CA VAL A 25 -41.03 -17.70 -3.57
C VAL A 25 -40.71 -16.75 -2.39
N CYS A 26 -41.28 -16.99 -1.20
CA CYS A 26 -40.98 -16.22 0.00
C CYS A 26 -39.49 -16.33 0.40
N GLU A 27 -38.93 -17.54 0.41
CA GLU A 27 -37.51 -17.77 0.73
C GLU A 27 -36.56 -17.15 -0.32
N ILE A 28 -36.86 -17.29 -1.60
CA ILE A 28 -36.07 -16.65 -2.68
C ILE A 28 -36.11 -15.11 -2.53
N THR A 29 -37.28 -14.55 -2.20
CA THR A 29 -37.43 -13.11 -2.00
C THR A 29 -36.61 -12.61 -0.81
N LYS A 30 -36.55 -13.38 0.29
CA LYS A 30 -35.70 -13.07 1.46
C LYS A 30 -34.22 -13.08 1.08
N ILE A 31 -33.76 -14.09 0.34
CA ILE A 31 -32.36 -14.19 -0.12
C ILE A 31 -31.99 -13.01 -1.03
N LEU A 32 -32.85 -12.67 -1.99
CA LEU A 32 -32.62 -11.53 -2.88
C LEU A 32 -32.58 -10.20 -2.12
N ARG A 33 -33.47 -10.02 -1.14
CA ARG A 33 -33.47 -8.82 -0.29
C ARG A 33 -32.19 -8.73 0.56
N ALA A 34 -31.76 -9.84 1.17
CA ALA A 34 -30.52 -9.90 1.93
C ALA A 34 -29.29 -9.59 1.05
N LYS A 35 -29.21 -10.18 -0.16
CA LYS A 35 -28.16 -9.85 -1.14
C LYS A 35 -28.16 -8.36 -1.50
N GLY A 36 -29.33 -7.78 -1.77
CA GLY A 36 -29.46 -6.36 -2.09
C GLY A 36 -29.05 -5.42 -0.95
N VAL A 37 -29.25 -5.82 0.32
CA VAL A 37 -28.73 -5.08 1.47
C VAL A 37 -27.21 -5.21 1.57
N ASN A 38 -26.66 -6.43 1.43
CA ASN A 38 -25.23 -6.69 1.52
C ASN A 38 -24.42 -5.99 0.42
N VAL A 39 -24.92 -5.94 -0.82
CA VAL A 39 -24.27 -5.22 -1.92
C VAL A 39 -24.20 -3.72 -1.64
N ARG A 40 -25.32 -3.13 -1.20
CA ARG A 40 -25.36 -1.70 -0.84
C ARG A 40 -24.45 -1.39 0.34
N PHE A 41 -24.43 -2.26 1.35
CA PHE A 41 -23.52 -2.15 2.48
C PHE A 41 -22.05 -2.23 2.04
N GLY A 42 -21.70 -3.19 1.17
CA GLY A 42 -20.35 -3.32 0.64
C GLY A 42 -19.90 -2.08 -0.16
N ILE A 43 -20.76 -1.55 -1.03
CA ILE A 43 -20.49 -0.30 -1.76
C ILE A 43 -20.26 0.85 -0.79
N HIS A 44 -21.15 1.02 0.20
CA HIS A 44 -21.03 2.07 1.19
C HIS A 44 -19.74 1.96 2.01
N MET A 45 -19.39 0.76 2.48
CA MET A 45 -18.19 0.49 3.25
C MET A 45 -16.91 0.85 2.46
N VAL A 46 -16.82 0.49 1.18
CA VAL A 46 -15.65 0.80 0.35
C VAL A 46 -15.59 2.30 0.03
N MET A 47 -16.71 2.95 -0.28
CA MET A 47 -16.74 4.39 -0.56
C MET A 47 -16.40 5.25 0.66
N ALA A 48 -16.63 4.77 1.87
CA ALA A 48 -16.29 5.48 3.09
C ALA A 48 -14.79 5.49 3.40
N ILE A 49 -13.98 4.69 2.69
CA ILE A 49 -12.55 4.56 2.96
C ILE A 49 -11.75 5.48 2.05
N GLY A 50 -10.78 6.20 2.62
CA GLY A 50 -9.91 7.08 1.87
C GLY A 50 -9.07 6.33 0.83
N GLY A 51 -8.78 6.99 -0.29
CA GLY A 51 -7.92 6.45 -1.36
C GLY A 51 -6.57 5.96 -0.86
N ALA A 52 -6.12 6.52 0.28
CA ALA A 52 -5.09 6.11 1.23
C ALA A 52 -4.84 4.73 1.90
N ASP A 53 -5.93 4.01 2.13
CA ASP A 53 -6.01 2.78 2.90
C ASP A 53 -6.59 1.70 1.99
N MET A 54 -6.88 2.04 0.72
CA MET A 54 -7.30 1.11 -0.32
C MET A 54 -6.47 -0.17 -0.36
N PRO A 55 -5.13 -0.14 -0.18
CA PRO A 55 -4.35 -1.37 -0.14
C PRO A 55 -4.77 -2.31 1.02
N VAL A 56 -5.10 -1.76 2.19
CA VAL A 56 -5.61 -2.53 3.34
C VAL A 56 -7.00 -3.09 3.05
N VAL A 57 -7.86 -2.30 2.40
CA VAL A 57 -9.21 -2.74 2.00
C VAL A 57 -9.13 -3.92 1.04
N VAL A 58 -8.23 -3.87 0.06
CA VAL A 58 -8.01 -4.97 -0.89
C VAL A 58 -7.61 -6.25 -0.14
N SER A 59 -6.65 -6.15 0.79
CA SER A 59 -6.25 -7.31 1.61
C SER A 59 -7.39 -7.82 2.51
N MET A 60 -8.22 -6.93 3.07
CA MET A 60 -9.34 -7.32 3.91
C MET A 60 -10.45 -8.01 3.10
N LEU A 61 -10.79 -7.49 1.92
CA LEU A 61 -11.74 -8.11 1.02
C LEU A 61 -11.24 -9.49 0.53
N ASN A 62 -9.93 -9.66 0.38
CA ASN A 62 -9.31 -10.96 0.15
C ASN A 62 -9.46 -11.92 1.34
N SER A 63 -9.41 -11.42 2.59
CA SER A 63 -9.76 -12.24 3.75
C SER A 63 -11.24 -12.67 3.72
N TYR A 64 -12.15 -11.74 3.42
CA TYR A 64 -13.59 -12.03 3.36
C TYR A 64 -13.97 -13.01 2.25
N SER A 65 -13.30 -12.98 1.10
CA SER A 65 -13.51 -14.00 0.06
C SER A 65 -13.11 -15.40 0.55
N GLY A 66 -12.01 -15.50 1.32
CA GLY A 66 -11.59 -16.74 1.98
C GLY A 66 -12.63 -17.28 2.97
N TRP A 67 -13.12 -16.44 3.88
CA TRP A 67 -14.17 -16.83 4.84
C TRP A 67 -15.48 -17.21 4.15
N ALA A 68 -15.86 -16.52 3.07
CA ALA A 68 -17.03 -16.87 2.27
C ALA A 68 -16.84 -18.23 1.55
N ALA A 69 -15.63 -18.53 1.07
CA ALA A 69 -15.30 -19.84 0.50
C ALA A 69 -15.36 -20.95 1.56
N ALA A 70 -14.87 -20.70 2.78
CA ALA A 70 -14.95 -21.65 3.88
C ALA A 70 -16.41 -21.93 4.30
N ALA A 71 -17.24 -20.89 4.42
CA ALA A 71 -18.68 -21.04 4.68
C ALA A 71 -19.39 -21.84 3.58
N THR A 72 -19.02 -21.60 2.31
CA THR A 72 -19.50 -22.39 1.17
C THR A 72 -19.05 -23.85 1.29
N GLY A 73 -17.81 -24.09 1.73
CA GLY A 73 -17.27 -25.41 2.01
C GLY A 73 -18.08 -26.17 3.06
N PHE A 74 -18.45 -25.53 4.17
CA PHE A 74 -19.35 -26.12 5.17
C PHE A 74 -20.73 -26.44 4.59
N MET A 75 -21.31 -25.54 3.79
CA MET A 75 -22.62 -25.75 3.16
C MET A 75 -22.61 -26.94 2.19
N LEU A 76 -21.49 -27.16 1.49
CA LEU A 76 -21.32 -28.25 0.52
C LEU A 76 -20.69 -29.51 1.13
N SER A 77 -20.35 -29.51 2.42
CA SER A 77 -19.57 -30.57 3.08
C SER A 77 -18.29 -30.91 2.31
N ASN A 78 -17.57 -29.88 1.85
CA ASN A 78 -16.35 -30.01 1.07
C ASN A 78 -15.14 -29.52 1.87
N ASP A 79 -14.35 -30.48 2.38
CA ASP A 79 -13.18 -30.22 3.21
C ASP A 79 -12.11 -29.39 2.50
N LEU A 80 -11.94 -29.56 1.19
CA LEU A 80 -10.96 -28.78 0.42
C LEU A 80 -11.34 -27.29 0.42
N LEU A 81 -12.62 -26.96 0.23
CA LEU A 81 -13.11 -25.58 0.26
C LEU A 81 -13.02 -24.97 1.66
N ILE A 82 -13.26 -25.76 2.71
CA ILE A 82 -13.10 -25.33 4.10
C ILE A 82 -11.64 -24.96 4.37
N VAL A 83 -10.70 -25.87 4.05
CA VAL A 83 -9.28 -25.70 4.32
C VAL A 83 -8.68 -24.56 3.49
N THR A 84 -8.94 -24.53 2.18
CA THR A 84 -8.43 -23.47 1.30
C THR A 84 -9.04 -22.11 1.62
N GLY A 85 -10.34 -22.05 1.92
CA GLY A 85 -11.02 -20.83 2.35
C GLY A 85 -10.47 -20.28 3.66
N ALA A 86 -10.27 -21.15 4.67
CA ALA A 86 -9.69 -20.74 5.95
C ALA A 86 -8.25 -20.22 5.80
N LEU A 87 -7.43 -20.86 4.97
CA LEU A 87 -6.05 -20.44 4.71
C LEU A 87 -5.99 -19.06 4.02
N VAL A 88 -6.81 -18.83 3.00
CA VAL A 88 -6.92 -17.53 2.32
C VAL A 88 -7.45 -16.47 3.30
N GLY A 89 -8.47 -16.82 4.09
CA GLY A 89 -9.09 -15.96 5.09
C GLY A 89 -8.08 -15.49 6.15
N SER A 90 -7.33 -16.41 6.76
CA SER A 90 -6.32 -16.08 7.77
C SER A 90 -5.16 -15.29 7.19
N SER A 91 -4.68 -15.66 5.99
CA SER A 91 -3.57 -14.95 5.33
C SER A 91 -3.91 -13.49 5.04
N GLY A 92 -5.10 -13.22 4.48
CA GLY A 92 -5.56 -11.86 4.23
C GLY A 92 -5.70 -11.01 5.50
N ALA A 93 -6.17 -11.62 6.60
CA ALA A 93 -6.31 -10.93 7.88
C ALA A 93 -4.95 -10.55 8.48
N ILE A 94 -3.97 -11.47 8.46
CA ILE A 94 -2.61 -11.23 8.94
C ILE A 94 -1.94 -10.14 8.10
N LEU A 95 -2.07 -10.20 6.77
CA LEU A 95 -1.51 -9.20 5.87
C LEU A 95 -2.10 -7.81 6.15
N SER A 96 -3.43 -7.70 6.28
CA SER A 96 -4.09 -6.44 6.63
C SER A 96 -3.59 -5.89 7.97
N TYR A 97 -3.38 -6.73 8.97
CA TYR A 97 -2.84 -6.32 10.27
C TYR A 97 -1.41 -5.77 10.15
N ILE A 98 -0.52 -6.46 9.44
CA ILE A 98 0.87 -6.03 9.23
C ILE A 98 0.91 -4.68 8.50
N MET A 99 0.06 -4.50 7.48
CA MET A 99 -0.05 -3.23 6.76
C MET A 99 -0.52 -2.09 7.67
N CYS A 100 -1.58 -2.31 8.46
CA CYS A 100 -2.07 -1.30 9.42
C CYS A 100 -0.98 -0.89 10.42
N ARG A 101 -0.25 -1.88 10.95
CA ARG A 101 0.86 -1.63 11.87
C ARG A 101 2.01 -0.86 11.21
N ALA A 102 2.35 -1.20 9.97
CA ALA A 102 3.39 -0.51 9.21
C ALA A 102 3.02 0.94 8.84
N MET A 103 1.72 1.27 8.77
CA MET A 103 1.24 2.65 8.60
C MET A 103 0.99 3.38 9.93
N ASN A 104 1.25 2.73 11.07
CA ASN A 104 0.87 3.18 12.41
C ASN A 104 -0.62 3.61 12.53
N ARG A 105 -1.53 2.86 11.90
CA ARG A 105 -2.98 3.10 11.98
C ARG A 105 -3.71 1.92 12.59
N ASN A 106 -4.69 2.19 13.45
CA ASN A 106 -5.50 1.14 14.05
C ASN A 106 -6.41 0.47 13.01
N PHE A 107 -6.44 -0.86 12.99
CA PHE A 107 -7.25 -1.65 12.05
C PHE A 107 -8.74 -1.22 12.04
N ILE A 108 -9.32 -0.98 13.22
CA ILE A 108 -10.71 -0.52 13.38
C ILE A 108 -10.92 0.87 12.74
N SER A 109 -9.95 1.77 12.86
CA SER A 109 -10.06 3.13 12.30
C SER A 109 -10.05 3.15 10.76
N VAL A 110 -9.38 2.17 10.15
CA VAL A 110 -9.35 1.99 8.70
C VAL A 110 -10.68 1.43 8.19
N ILE A 111 -11.26 0.44 8.89
CA ILE A 111 -12.55 -0.18 8.52
C ILE A 111 -13.72 0.78 8.74
N ALA A 112 -13.68 1.57 9.81
CA ALA A 112 -14.72 2.53 10.12
C ALA A 112 -14.72 3.75 9.18
N GLY A 113 -13.82 3.83 8.19
CA GLY A 113 -13.84 4.87 7.16
C GLY A 113 -13.68 6.28 7.72
N GLY A 114 -12.78 6.47 8.70
CA GLY A 114 -12.62 7.77 9.37
C GLY A 114 -13.81 8.19 10.26
N PHE A 115 -14.88 7.39 10.34
CA PHE A 115 -15.96 7.58 11.31
C PHE A 115 -15.50 7.06 12.68
N GLY A 116 -14.95 7.94 13.51
CA GLY A 116 -14.63 7.65 14.92
C GLY A 116 -13.16 7.36 15.23
N GLY A 117 -12.26 7.39 14.25
CA GLY A 117 -10.87 7.76 14.54
C GLY A 117 -10.90 9.23 14.91
N GLY A 118 -10.44 9.58 16.12
CA GLY A 118 -10.50 10.94 16.66
C GLY A 118 -10.28 11.96 15.57
N ALA A 119 -11.16 12.96 15.51
CA ALA A 119 -11.08 14.05 14.55
C ALA A 119 -9.60 14.39 14.32
N PRO A 120 -9.13 14.57 13.06
CA PRO A 120 -7.87 15.26 12.90
C PRO A 120 -8.05 16.52 13.74
N ALA A 121 -7.21 16.68 14.77
CA ALA A 121 -7.25 17.86 15.60
C ALA A 121 -7.36 19.01 14.60
N PRO A 122 -8.42 19.84 14.67
CA PRO A 122 -8.70 20.84 13.65
C PRO A 122 -7.39 21.55 13.45
N ALA A 123 -6.84 21.53 12.22
CA ALA A 123 -5.50 22.00 11.89
C ALA A 123 -5.20 23.20 12.77
N GLY A 124 -4.54 22.91 13.90
CA GLY A 124 -4.44 23.90 14.95
C GLY A 124 -3.58 24.95 14.32
N GLY A 125 -3.99 26.20 14.38
CA GLY A 125 -3.09 27.33 14.13
C GLY A 125 -1.90 27.37 15.11
N GLY A 126 -1.48 26.24 15.69
CA GLY A 126 -0.17 26.05 16.28
C GLY A 126 0.76 25.75 15.12
N GLY A 127 1.59 26.74 14.79
CA GLY A 127 2.46 26.73 13.61
C GLY A 127 3.08 25.36 13.38
N ALA A 128 2.70 24.74 12.25
CA ALA A 128 3.66 23.88 11.57
C ALA A 128 4.97 24.64 11.60
N VAL A 129 5.99 24.07 12.26
CA VAL A 129 7.34 24.60 12.21
C VAL A 129 7.57 24.88 10.73
N GLN A 130 7.58 26.16 10.36
CA GLN A 130 7.84 26.52 8.97
C GLN A 130 9.16 25.84 8.66
N PRO A 131 9.24 25.04 7.58
CA PRO A 131 10.52 24.51 7.18
C PRO A 131 11.41 25.70 6.83
N ALA A 132 12.20 26.11 7.82
CA ALA A 132 13.17 27.18 7.71
C ALA A 132 14.42 26.56 7.08
N GLY A 133 14.35 26.29 5.78
CA GLY A 133 15.46 25.75 5.04
C GLY A 133 15.31 26.03 3.56
N GLU A 134 16.42 26.35 2.91
CA GLU A 134 16.48 26.42 1.46
C GLU A 134 16.71 25.00 0.93
N VAL A 135 15.86 24.55 -0.01
CA VAL A 135 16.08 23.26 -0.67
C VAL A 135 17.30 23.36 -1.58
N GLN A 136 18.19 22.37 -1.51
CA GLN A 136 19.39 22.33 -2.34
C GLN A 136 19.11 21.48 -3.59
N PRO A 137 18.84 22.07 -4.77
CA PRO A 137 18.65 21.30 -5.99
C PRO A 137 19.98 20.67 -6.43
N ILE A 138 19.90 19.54 -7.13
CA ILE A 138 21.03 18.89 -7.78
C ILE A 138 20.66 18.46 -9.20
N THR A 139 21.63 18.47 -10.10
CA THR A 139 21.46 18.01 -11.48
C THR A 139 21.70 16.50 -11.60
N ALA A 140 21.25 15.91 -12.71
CA ALA A 140 21.52 14.49 -13.01
C ALA A 140 23.02 14.20 -13.15
N ALA A 141 23.80 15.14 -13.71
CA ALA A 141 25.24 15.01 -13.86
C ALA A 141 25.97 14.99 -12.51
N GLU A 142 25.66 15.94 -11.62
CA GLU A 142 26.23 15.97 -10.27
C GLU A 142 25.81 14.74 -9.45
N THR A 143 24.58 14.27 -9.62
CA THR A 143 24.10 13.02 -9.00
C THR A 143 24.92 11.83 -9.47
N ALA A 144 25.24 11.74 -10.76
CA ALA A 144 26.08 10.68 -11.30
C ALA A 144 27.51 10.72 -10.73
N GLU A 145 28.10 11.91 -10.56
CA GLU A 145 29.42 12.05 -9.94
C GLU A 145 29.42 11.61 -8.47
N LEU A 146 28.42 12.02 -7.68
CA LEU A 146 28.26 11.54 -6.29
C LEU A 146 28.14 10.02 -6.22
N LEU A 147 27.41 9.41 -7.16
CA LEU A 147 27.27 7.96 -7.24
C LEU A 147 28.56 7.25 -7.69
N LYS A 148 29.41 7.89 -8.52
CA LYS A 148 30.72 7.36 -8.93
C LYS A 148 31.72 7.38 -7.76
N GLU A 149 31.68 8.40 -6.92
CA GLU A 149 32.59 8.56 -5.77
C GLU A 149 32.19 7.72 -4.54
N ALA A 150 30.91 7.32 -4.47
CA ALA A 150 30.37 6.54 -3.37
C ALA A 150 30.92 5.10 -3.35
N LYS A 151 31.13 4.55 -2.15
CA LYS A 151 31.43 3.13 -1.95
C LYS A 151 30.19 2.34 -1.54
N ASN A 152 29.34 2.94 -0.72
CA ASN A 152 28.08 2.36 -0.25
C ASN A 152 26.89 3.21 -0.71
N VAL A 153 26.01 2.63 -1.53
CA VAL A 153 24.80 3.29 -2.04
C VAL A 153 23.58 2.50 -1.62
N VAL A 154 22.60 3.17 -1.02
CA VAL A 154 21.29 2.60 -0.71
C VAL A 154 20.22 3.26 -1.56
N ILE A 155 19.47 2.47 -2.31
CA ILE A 155 18.35 2.94 -3.15
C ILE A 155 17.05 2.65 -2.42
N VAL A 156 16.24 3.68 -2.21
CA VAL A 156 14.92 3.59 -1.57
C VAL A 156 13.83 3.85 -2.61
N PRO A 157 13.25 2.81 -3.22
CA PRO A 157 12.19 2.96 -4.21
C PRO A 157 10.85 3.29 -3.55
N GLY A 158 10.11 4.20 -4.18
CA GLY A 158 8.77 4.60 -3.77
C GLY A 158 7.74 4.52 -4.89
N TYR A 159 6.52 4.98 -4.60
CA TYR A 159 5.42 4.94 -5.56
C TYR A 159 5.71 5.71 -6.86
N GLY A 160 6.47 6.82 -6.79
CA GLY A 160 6.83 7.58 -7.98
C GLY A 160 7.67 6.79 -8.99
N MET A 161 8.49 5.83 -8.53
CA MET A 161 9.22 4.91 -9.42
C MET A 161 8.26 4.03 -10.22
N ALA A 162 7.21 3.49 -9.55
CA ALA A 162 6.20 2.66 -10.19
C ALA A 162 5.35 3.46 -11.19
N VAL A 163 4.96 4.69 -10.85
CA VAL A 163 4.19 5.55 -11.77
C VAL A 163 4.98 5.88 -13.03
N ALA A 164 6.28 6.12 -12.90
CA ALA A 164 7.15 6.42 -14.04
C ALA A 164 7.65 5.17 -14.79
N GLN A 165 7.38 3.96 -14.29
CA GLN A 165 7.90 2.70 -14.83
C GLN A 165 9.43 2.71 -14.98
N ALA A 166 10.12 3.18 -13.93
CA ALA A 166 11.55 3.41 -13.94
C ALA A 166 12.39 2.22 -13.43
N GLN A 167 11.76 1.11 -13.02
CA GLN A 167 12.42 -0.05 -12.40
C GLN A 167 13.56 -0.63 -13.25
N HIS A 168 13.42 -0.66 -14.58
CA HIS A 168 14.45 -1.17 -15.48
C HIS A 168 15.69 -0.27 -15.50
N VAL A 169 15.50 1.05 -15.51
CA VAL A 169 16.60 2.02 -15.51
C VAL A 169 17.38 1.95 -14.21
N VAL A 170 16.69 1.81 -13.09
CA VAL A 170 17.32 1.61 -11.77
C VAL A 170 18.16 0.33 -11.74
N CYS A 171 17.67 -0.75 -12.35
CA CYS A 171 18.42 -2.00 -12.48
C CYS A 171 19.70 -1.82 -13.30
N GLU A 172 19.65 -1.10 -14.42
CA GLU A 172 20.83 -0.82 -15.23
C GLU A 172 21.85 0.07 -14.51
N ILE A 173 21.40 1.12 -13.80
CA ILE A 173 22.26 1.94 -12.94
C ILE A 173 22.94 1.08 -11.87
N THR A 174 22.18 0.18 -11.24
CA THR A 174 22.69 -0.75 -10.22
C THR A 174 23.80 -1.64 -10.79
N LYS A 175 23.61 -2.17 -12.01
CA LYS A 175 24.62 -2.99 -12.69
C LYS A 175 25.89 -2.18 -12.99
N ILE A 176 25.75 -0.96 -13.48
CA ILE A 176 26.89 -0.07 -13.79
C ILE A 176 27.70 0.23 -12.52
N LEU A 177 27.03 0.59 -11.43
CA LEU A 177 27.68 0.90 -10.16
C LEU A 177 28.36 -0.33 -9.55
N ARG A 178 27.69 -1.49 -9.54
CA ARG A 178 28.29 -2.75 -9.05
C ARG A 178 29.48 -3.19 -9.90
N ALA A 179 29.45 -2.98 -11.22
CA ALA A 179 30.59 -3.26 -12.09
C ALA A 179 31.82 -2.39 -11.76
N LYS A 180 31.61 -1.19 -11.20
CA LYS A 180 32.66 -0.29 -10.70
C LYS A 180 33.08 -0.60 -9.24
N GLY A 181 32.54 -1.66 -8.63
CA GLY A 181 32.88 -2.08 -7.27
C GLY A 181 32.10 -1.37 -6.16
N VAL A 182 31.07 -0.58 -6.50
CA VAL A 182 30.19 0.08 -5.52
C VAL A 182 29.24 -0.95 -4.90
N ASN A 183 29.10 -0.93 -3.58
CA ASN A 183 28.13 -1.74 -2.85
C ASN A 183 26.75 -1.08 -2.92
N VAL A 184 25.90 -1.58 -3.82
CA VAL A 184 24.53 -1.08 -4.03
C VAL A 184 23.52 -2.02 -3.40
N ARG A 185 22.67 -1.48 -2.53
CA ARG A 185 21.60 -2.20 -1.83
C ARG A 185 20.28 -1.45 -1.97
N PHE A 186 19.16 -2.16 -1.87
CA PHE A 186 17.82 -1.60 -1.88
C PHE A 186 17.20 -1.70 -0.49
N GLY A 187 16.67 -0.58 0.01
CA GLY A 187 15.90 -0.55 1.25
C GLY A 187 14.40 -0.48 0.96
N ILE A 188 13.67 -1.53 1.28
CA ILE A 188 12.23 -1.62 1.02
C ILE A 188 11.44 -1.30 2.29
N HIS A 189 10.56 -0.31 2.19
CA HIS A 189 9.58 -0.05 3.23
C HIS A 189 8.36 -0.97 3.05
N PRO A 190 7.80 -1.59 4.11
CA PRO A 190 6.70 -2.55 3.99
C PRO A 190 5.45 -2.01 3.28
N VAL A 191 5.23 -0.69 3.37
CA VAL A 191 4.11 0.02 2.72
C VAL A 191 4.54 0.92 1.56
N ALA A 192 5.73 0.69 0.99
CA ALA A 192 6.15 1.38 -0.22
C ALA A 192 5.22 1.04 -1.39
N GLY A 193 4.61 2.07 -1.99
CA GLY A 193 3.75 1.92 -3.17
C GLY A 193 2.25 2.01 -2.87
N ARG A 194 1.49 1.05 -3.39
CA ARG A 194 0.01 0.98 -3.35
C ARG A 194 -0.50 -0.46 -3.16
N MET A 195 0.39 -1.41 -2.93
CA MET A 195 0.04 -2.78 -2.58
C MET A 195 1.20 -3.36 -1.76
N PRO A 196 0.95 -4.33 -0.88
CA PRO A 196 2.02 -5.05 -0.19
C PRO A 196 3.00 -5.67 -1.18
N GLY A 197 4.29 -5.52 -0.91
CA GLY A 197 5.34 -6.04 -1.78
C GLY A 197 5.40 -5.39 -3.17
N HIS A 198 4.77 -4.23 -3.37
CA HIS A 198 4.73 -3.57 -4.69
C HIS A 198 6.15 -3.38 -5.26
N MET A 199 7.08 -2.89 -4.44
CA MET A 199 8.45 -2.65 -4.87
C MET A 199 9.18 -3.97 -5.13
N ASN A 200 9.01 -4.99 -4.29
CA ASN A 200 9.65 -6.30 -4.46
C ASN A 200 9.26 -6.93 -5.81
N VAL A 201 7.97 -6.83 -6.19
CA VAL A 201 7.49 -7.35 -7.48
C VAL A 201 8.09 -6.59 -8.66
N LEU A 202 8.12 -5.25 -8.62
CA LEU A 202 8.69 -4.45 -9.71
C LEU A 202 10.21 -4.65 -9.86
N LEU A 203 10.92 -4.79 -8.73
CA LEU A 203 12.36 -5.08 -8.76
C LEU A 203 12.64 -6.50 -9.28
N ALA A 204 11.80 -7.48 -8.92
CA ALA A 204 11.87 -8.82 -9.48
C ALA A 204 11.59 -8.84 -11.00
N GLU A 205 10.60 -8.09 -11.47
CA GLU A 205 10.31 -7.90 -12.90
C GLU A 205 11.50 -7.28 -13.64
N ALA A 206 12.15 -6.29 -13.02
CA ALA A 206 13.38 -5.68 -13.54
C ALA A 206 14.63 -6.57 -13.40
N LYS A 207 14.51 -7.77 -12.82
CA LYS A 207 15.59 -8.73 -12.58
C LYS A 207 16.69 -8.21 -11.65
N VAL A 208 16.31 -7.43 -10.65
CA VAL A 208 17.22 -7.07 -9.56
C VAL A 208 17.47 -8.30 -8.68
N PRO A 209 18.74 -8.65 -8.39
CA PRO A 209 19.06 -9.78 -7.53
C PRO A 209 18.47 -9.62 -6.12
N TYR A 210 17.85 -10.67 -5.56
CA TYR A 210 17.18 -10.61 -4.25
C TYR A 210 18.14 -10.44 -3.08
N ASP A 211 19.42 -10.82 -3.22
CA ASP A 211 20.47 -10.68 -2.20
C ASP A 211 20.78 -9.23 -1.83
N ILE A 212 20.47 -8.30 -2.72
CA ILE A 212 20.68 -6.87 -2.49
C ILE A 212 19.39 -6.12 -2.17
N VAL A 213 18.26 -6.83 -2.02
CA VAL A 213 16.97 -6.25 -1.65
C VAL A 213 16.70 -6.58 -0.19
N LEU A 214 16.80 -5.57 0.67
CA LEU A 214 16.69 -5.69 2.12
C LEU A 214 15.42 -5.00 2.62
N GLU A 215 14.80 -5.60 3.62
CA GLU A 215 13.66 -4.99 4.29
C GLU A 215 14.13 -3.87 5.23
N MET A 216 13.23 -2.94 5.56
CA MET A 216 13.55 -1.76 6.39
C MET A 216 14.26 -2.10 7.71
N ASP A 217 13.85 -3.16 8.39
CA ASP A 217 14.42 -3.56 9.68
C ASP A 217 15.87 -4.07 9.55
N GLU A 218 16.26 -4.55 8.36
CA GLU A 218 17.59 -5.07 8.08
C GLU A 218 18.55 -3.96 7.63
N ILE A 219 18.07 -2.97 6.86
CA ILE A 219 18.90 -1.92 6.25
C ILE A 219 19.07 -0.67 7.14
N ASN A 220 18.15 -0.41 8.08
CA ASN A 220 18.15 0.87 8.81
C ASN A 220 19.44 1.10 9.63
N ALA A 221 20.04 0.04 10.16
CA ALA A 221 21.31 0.11 10.90
C ALA A 221 22.51 0.52 10.03
N ASP A 222 22.40 0.40 8.71
CA ASP A 222 23.50 0.61 7.77
C ASP A 222 23.52 2.03 7.17
N PHE A 223 22.48 2.84 7.39
CA PHE A 223 22.43 4.22 6.88
C PHE A 223 23.60 5.09 7.36
N PRO A 224 24.05 5.04 8.64
CA PRO A 224 25.22 5.80 9.09
C PRO A 224 26.51 5.52 8.30
N ASP A 225 26.67 4.29 7.79
CA ASP A 225 27.84 3.87 7.00
C ASP A 225 27.63 3.99 5.48
N THR A 226 26.49 4.56 5.07
CA THR A 226 26.10 4.75 3.66
C THR A 226 26.57 6.12 3.16
N ASP A 227 27.26 6.15 2.01
CA ASP A 227 27.75 7.39 1.41
C ASP A 227 26.62 8.16 0.72
N VAL A 228 25.80 7.46 -0.08
CA VAL A 228 24.68 8.07 -0.81
C VAL A 228 23.42 7.25 -0.61
N SER A 229 22.37 7.89 -0.11
CA SER A 229 21.01 7.33 -0.08
C SER A 229 20.15 7.97 -1.17
N MET A 230 19.77 7.20 -2.19
CA MET A 230 18.97 7.67 -3.32
C MET A 230 17.49 7.28 -3.15
N VAL A 231 16.64 8.26 -2.86
CA VAL A 231 15.19 8.08 -2.69
C VAL A 231 14.47 8.37 -4.00
N ILE A 232 13.79 7.37 -4.56
CA ILE A 232 13.14 7.47 -5.87
C ILE A 232 11.63 7.51 -5.72
N GLY A 233 11.04 8.70 -5.76
CA GLY A 233 9.58 8.85 -5.74
C GLY A 233 8.92 8.40 -4.44
N ALA A 234 9.64 8.48 -3.32
CA ALA A 234 9.14 8.25 -1.97
C ALA A 234 9.04 9.57 -1.19
N ASN A 235 8.10 9.64 -0.25
CA ASN A 235 7.92 10.82 0.60
C ASN A 235 7.68 10.41 2.06
N ASP A 236 6.50 9.87 2.37
CA ASP A 236 6.12 9.60 3.77
C ASP A 236 7.01 8.53 4.43
N ILE A 237 7.43 7.52 3.68
CA ILE A 237 8.27 6.41 4.18
C ILE A 237 9.72 6.81 4.52
N VAL A 238 10.11 8.04 4.19
CA VAL A 238 11.43 8.62 4.50
C VAL A 238 11.29 9.92 5.30
N ASN A 239 10.12 10.19 5.88
CA ASN A 239 9.82 11.46 6.55
C ASN A 239 10.28 11.43 8.03
N PRO A 240 11.26 12.27 8.43
CA PRO A 240 11.75 12.31 9.82
C PRO A 240 10.68 12.74 10.83
N ALA A 241 9.64 13.46 10.39
CA ALA A 241 8.54 13.89 11.25
C ALA A 241 7.80 12.73 11.92
N ALA A 242 7.90 11.51 11.38
CA ALA A 242 7.36 10.31 12.02
C ALA A 242 8.04 10.00 13.37
N GLN A 243 9.30 10.39 13.57
CA GLN A 243 10.04 10.19 14.81
C GLN A 243 10.22 11.48 15.62
N GLU A 244 10.44 12.60 14.91
CA GLU A 244 10.83 13.89 15.53
C GLU A 244 9.62 14.73 15.99
N ASP A 245 8.43 14.55 15.39
CA ASP A 245 7.24 15.37 15.67
C ASP A 245 6.05 14.52 16.17
N PRO A 246 5.77 14.50 17.49
CA PRO A 246 4.62 13.81 18.06
C PRO A 246 3.25 14.33 17.57
N GLY A 247 3.18 15.55 17.04
CA GLY A 247 1.97 16.16 16.50
C GLY A 247 1.69 15.79 15.04
N SER A 248 2.64 15.13 14.36
CA SER A 248 2.51 14.76 12.96
C SER A 248 1.46 13.65 12.76
N PRO A 249 0.65 13.69 11.69
CA PRO A 249 -0.27 12.60 11.32
C PRO A 249 0.41 11.23 11.11
N ILE A 250 1.73 11.22 10.91
CA ILE A 250 2.55 10.01 10.72
C ILE A 250 3.44 9.69 11.94
N ALA A 251 3.26 10.38 13.07
CA ALA A 251 4.02 10.14 14.29
C ALA A 251 3.94 8.65 14.70
N GLY A 252 5.08 8.02 14.97
CA GLY A 252 5.20 6.60 15.32
C GLY A 252 5.21 5.62 14.16
N MET A 253 5.07 6.09 12.91
CA MET A 253 5.29 5.25 11.73
C MET A 253 6.77 4.88 11.63
N PRO A 254 7.14 3.59 11.51
CA PRO A 254 8.52 3.25 11.22
C PRO A 254 8.86 3.80 9.83
N VAL A 255 10.08 4.28 9.64
CA VAL A 255 10.52 4.95 8.42
C VAL A 255 11.95 4.53 8.09
N LEU A 256 12.35 4.67 6.83
CA LEU A 256 13.73 4.50 6.40
C LEU A 256 14.51 5.78 6.75
N GLU A 257 15.53 5.63 7.59
CA GLU A 257 16.28 6.74 8.18
C GLU A 257 17.36 7.29 7.24
N VAL A 258 16.96 7.60 6.00
CA VAL A 258 17.84 8.00 4.89
C VAL A 258 18.68 9.24 5.20
N TRP A 259 18.24 10.09 6.14
CA TRP A 259 18.96 11.28 6.57
C TRP A 259 20.20 10.96 7.41
N LYS A 260 20.37 9.72 7.89
CA LYS A 260 21.57 9.27 8.60
C LYS A 260 22.74 8.97 7.64
N ALA A 261 22.49 8.86 6.34
CA ALA A 261 23.53 8.73 5.33
C ALA A 261 24.34 10.02 5.17
N LYS A 262 25.56 9.92 4.63
CA LYS A 262 26.42 11.10 4.40
C LYS A 262 25.77 12.11 3.47
N THR A 263 25.16 11.63 2.38
CA THR A 263 24.34 12.44 1.46
C THR A 263 23.05 11.72 1.12
N SER A 264 21.91 12.41 1.18
CA SER A 264 20.64 11.90 0.67
C SER A 264 20.23 12.64 -0.60
N ILE A 265 19.73 11.91 -1.60
CA ILE A 265 19.24 12.48 -2.86
C ILE A 265 17.79 12.07 -3.01
N VAL A 266 16.87 13.04 -2.98
CA VAL A 266 15.45 12.80 -3.15
C VAL A 266 15.03 13.19 -4.55
N MET A 267 14.50 12.21 -5.29
CA MET A 267 13.97 12.39 -6.64
C MET A 267 12.44 12.49 -6.64
N LYS A 268 11.93 13.64 -7.06
CA LYS A 268 10.48 13.89 -7.22
C LYS A 268 10.20 15.01 -8.22
N ARG A 269 8.96 15.10 -8.70
CA ARG A 269 8.57 16.10 -9.73
C ARG A 269 8.47 17.53 -9.21
N SER A 270 8.06 17.73 -7.96
CA SER A 270 7.81 19.03 -7.35
C SER A 270 7.86 18.93 -5.83
N MET A 271 7.66 20.03 -5.10
CA MET A 271 7.56 20.04 -3.63
C MET A 271 6.21 19.51 -3.09
N ALA A 272 5.36 18.90 -3.92
CA ALA A 272 4.09 18.34 -3.48
C ALA A 272 4.26 17.31 -2.34
N SER A 273 3.31 17.33 -1.40
CA SER A 273 3.28 16.40 -0.27
C SER A 273 2.98 14.97 -0.73
N GLY A 274 3.27 14.03 0.17
CA GLY A 274 3.08 12.61 -0.06
C GLY A 274 1.63 12.18 0.12
N TYR A 275 1.47 10.92 0.46
CA TYR A 275 0.15 10.34 0.67
C TYR A 275 -0.52 10.93 1.93
N ALA A 276 0.24 11.14 3.01
CA ALA A 276 -0.22 11.72 4.27
C ALA A 276 -0.54 13.22 4.21
N GLY A 277 -0.20 13.92 3.11
CA GLY A 277 -0.45 15.35 2.97
C GLY A 277 0.42 16.24 3.86
N VAL A 278 1.44 15.68 4.53
CA VAL A 278 2.37 16.39 5.41
C VAL A 278 3.60 16.82 4.62
N ASP A 279 4.19 17.96 5.00
CA ASP A 279 5.50 18.36 4.49
C ASP A 279 6.61 17.47 5.06
N ASN A 280 7.77 17.42 4.41
CA ASN A 280 8.85 16.52 4.79
C ASN A 280 10.13 17.30 5.15
N PRO A 281 10.49 17.35 6.46
CA PRO A 281 11.72 17.99 6.93
C PRO A 281 13.01 17.46 6.26
N LEU A 282 13.02 16.24 5.73
CA LEU A 282 14.15 15.68 4.99
C LEU A 282 14.61 16.60 3.86
N PHE A 283 13.66 17.26 3.17
CA PHE A 283 13.96 18.06 1.99
C PHE A 283 14.83 19.27 2.30
N TYR A 284 14.86 19.68 3.56
CA TYR A 284 15.52 20.88 4.08
C TYR A 284 16.79 20.58 4.87
N LYS A 285 17.14 19.29 5.08
CA LYS A 285 18.37 18.92 5.80
C LYS A 285 19.60 19.26 4.94
N GLU A 286 20.69 19.69 5.59
CA GLU A 286 21.91 20.15 4.93
C GLU A 286 22.59 19.09 4.05
N ASN A 287 22.48 17.81 4.43
CA ASN A 287 22.99 16.67 3.68
C ASN A 287 22.05 16.17 2.59
N ASN A 288 20.88 16.79 2.41
CA ASN A 288 19.90 16.39 1.41
C ASN A 288 20.04 17.21 0.12
N ARG A 289 19.84 16.56 -1.02
CA ARG A 289 19.81 17.17 -2.35
C ARG A 289 18.52 16.78 -3.08
N MET A 290 17.93 17.71 -3.80
CA MET A 290 16.66 17.52 -4.50
C MET A 290 16.89 17.40 -6.01
N LEU A 291 16.63 16.22 -6.56
CA LEU A 291 16.68 15.97 -8.00
C LEU A 291 15.27 16.09 -8.58
N PHE A 292 14.96 17.25 -9.16
CA PHE A 292 13.62 17.56 -9.67
C PHE A 292 13.39 17.02 -11.07
N GLY A 293 12.33 16.23 -11.26
CA GLY A 293 11.90 15.77 -12.56
C GLY A 293 11.01 14.53 -12.51
N ASP A 294 10.59 14.06 -13.69
CA ASP A 294 10.02 12.72 -13.82
C ASP A 294 11.09 11.68 -13.48
N ALA A 295 10.72 10.64 -12.71
CA ALA A 295 11.69 9.70 -12.17
C ALA A 295 12.42 8.94 -13.28
N LYS A 296 11.71 8.50 -14.32
CA LYS A 296 12.33 7.77 -15.43
C LYS A 296 13.28 8.67 -16.20
N LYS A 297 12.83 9.87 -16.57
CA LYS A 297 13.66 10.84 -17.30
C LYS A 297 14.95 11.19 -16.55
N MET A 298 14.87 11.49 -15.26
CA MET A 298 16.05 11.84 -14.46
C MET A 298 16.99 10.65 -14.29
N LEU A 299 16.46 9.44 -14.11
CA LEU A 299 17.29 8.23 -14.04
C LEU A 299 17.96 7.92 -15.38
N ASP A 300 17.30 8.13 -16.52
CA ASP A 300 17.91 7.97 -17.84
C ASP A 300 19.08 8.95 -18.03
N GLU A 301 18.92 10.21 -17.59
CA GLU A 301 19.99 11.23 -17.62
C GLU A 301 21.15 10.87 -16.69
N VAL A 302 20.87 10.38 -15.47
CA VAL A 302 21.90 9.89 -14.54
C VAL A 302 22.64 8.70 -15.14
N GLN A 303 21.91 7.74 -15.73
CA GLN A 303 22.50 6.57 -16.37
C GLN A 303 23.44 6.97 -17.51
N ALA A 304 23.02 7.93 -18.35
CA ALA A 304 23.85 8.45 -19.43
C ALA A 304 25.15 9.09 -18.89
N ALA A 305 25.04 9.89 -17.83
CA ALA A 305 26.19 10.54 -17.18
C ALA A 305 27.12 9.54 -16.44
N LEU A 306 26.62 8.36 -16.02
CA LEU A 306 27.44 7.31 -15.42
C LEU A 306 28.32 6.56 -16.44
N ASN A 307 27.89 6.52 -17.70
CA ASN A 307 28.59 5.88 -18.81
C ASN A 307 29.57 6.81 -19.53
N GLY A 308 29.36 8.12 -19.45
CA GLY A 308 30.32 9.15 -19.87
C GLY A 308 31.45 9.32 -18.86
#